data_AF-A0A2V6VKW3-F1
#
_entry.id   AF-A0A2V6VKW3-F1
#
_cell.length_a   1.000
_cell.length_b   1.000
_cell.length_c   1.000
_cell.angle_alpha   90.00
_cell.angle_beta   90.00
_cell.angle_gamma   90.00
#
_symmetry.space_group_name_H-M   'P 1'
#
loop_
_entity.id
_entity.type
_entity.pdbx_description
1 polymer ?
#
loop_
_entity_poly.entity_id
_entity_poly.type
_entity_poly.pdbx_seq_one_letter_code
_entity_poly.pdbx_strand_id
1 'polypeptide(L)'
;MDRAAVQRRIADWFLRSLNVEIPSPETDLFETGVLNSLAFVELVLHVEKEFGVKITLEQVEIDSFRSVERIAAFLLDDGGATPLAESAPTAVAREP
;
A
#
# COMPACT_ATOMS: atom_id res chain seq x y z
N MET A 1 -9.85 8.74 -6.76
CA MET A 1 -9.86 8.82 -5.28
C MET A 1 -8.96 9.98 -4.89
N ASP A 2 -9.29 10.75 -3.87
CA ASP A 2 -8.47 11.89 -3.43
C ASP A 2 -7.39 11.46 -2.43
N ARG A 3 -6.19 12.07 -2.49
CA ARG A 3 -5.06 11.74 -1.60
C ARG A 3 -5.43 11.83 -0.12
N ALA A 4 -6.11 12.91 0.28
CA ALA A 4 -6.54 13.10 1.67
C ALA A 4 -7.49 11.98 2.15
N ALA A 5 -8.36 11.47 1.27
CA ALA A 5 -9.27 10.38 1.61
C ALA A 5 -8.51 9.06 1.82
N VAL A 6 -7.51 8.77 0.96
CA VAL A 6 -6.64 7.59 1.10
C VAL A 6 -5.83 7.66 2.38
N GLN A 7 -5.18 8.80 2.65
CA GLN A 7 -4.41 9.02 3.88
C GLN A 7 -5.27 8.81 5.14
N ARG A 8 -6.50 9.35 5.15
CA ARG A 8 -7.44 9.18 6.26
C ARG A 8 -7.77 7.71 6.49
N ARG A 9 -8.05 6.93 5.43
CA ARG A 9 -8.35 5.50 5.55
C ARG A 9 -7.19 4.72 6.13
N ILE A 10 -5.97 4.99 5.65
CA ILE A 10 -4.75 4.35 6.16
C ILE A 10 -4.52 4.70 7.63
N ALA A 11 -4.57 5.99 8.00
CA ALA A 11 -4.38 6.43 9.38
C ALA A 11 -5.42 5.84 10.33
N ASP A 12 -6.67 5.73 9.88
CA ASP A 12 -7.75 5.15 10.65
C ASP A 12 -7.56 3.62 10.85
N TRP A 13 -7.01 2.93 9.84
CA TRP A 13 -6.57 1.54 10.00
C TRP A 13 -5.47 1.41 11.06
N PHE A 14 -4.45 2.27 11.08
CA PHE A 14 -3.43 2.27 12.14
C PHE A 14 -4.04 2.41 13.54
N LEU A 15 -5.03 3.30 13.68
CA LEU A 15 -5.73 3.50 14.95
C LEU A 15 -6.55 2.27 15.35
N ARG A 16 -7.24 1.60 14.42
CA ARG A 16 -8.08 0.44 14.72
C ARG A 16 -7.30 -0.87 14.88
N SER A 17 -6.27 -1.08 14.08
CA SER A 17 -5.51 -2.32 14.05
C SER A 17 -4.33 -2.32 15.02
N LEU A 18 -3.65 -1.18 15.16
CA LEU A 18 -2.44 -1.07 16.00
C LEU A 18 -2.66 -0.20 17.24
N ASN A 19 -3.83 0.43 17.38
CA ASN A 19 -4.14 1.35 18.47
C ASN A 19 -3.14 2.53 18.55
N VAL A 20 -2.61 2.94 17.40
CA VAL A 20 -1.64 4.02 17.24
C VAL A 20 -2.25 5.16 16.45
N GLU A 21 -2.13 6.38 16.97
CA GLU A 21 -2.47 7.60 16.24
C GLU A 21 -1.27 8.10 15.44
N ILE A 22 -1.47 8.36 14.14
CA ILE A 22 -0.43 8.92 13.27
C ILE A 22 -0.52 10.44 13.34
N PRO A 23 0.50 11.16 13.87
CA PRO A 23 0.43 12.60 14.07
C PRO A 23 0.45 13.39 12.76
N SER A 24 1.20 12.93 11.77
CA SER A 24 1.28 13.57 10.45
C SER A 24 1.38 12.53 9.32
N PRO A 25 0.86 12.81 8.13
CA PRO A 25 0.97 11.89 7.00
C PRO A 25 2.41 11.71 6.50
N GLU A 26 3.30 12.67 6.78
CA GLU A 26 4.73 12.63 6.45
C GLU A 26 5.55 11.88 7.50
N THR A 27 4.95 11.52 8.65
CA THR A 27 5.65 10.83 9.74
C THR A 27 6.23 9.51 9.25
N ASP A 28 7.51 9.32 9.57
CA ASP A 28 8.27 8.12 9.23
C ASP A 28 7.85 6.95 10.15
N LEU A 29 7.07 6.03 9.60
CA LEU A 29 6.41 4.96 10.34
C LEU A 29 7.41 3.90 10.83
N PHE A 30 8.52 3.71 10.12
CA PHE A 30 9.58 2.78 10.51
C PHE A 30 10.45 3.38 11.62
N GLU A 31 10.88 4.63 11.47
CA GLU A 31 11.68 5.32 12.50
C GLU A 31 10.90 5.49 13.82
N THR A 32 9.57 5.70 13.73
CA THR A 32 8.69 5.77 14.90
C THR A 32 8.38 4.40 15.51
N GLY A 33 8.74 3.30 14.83
CA GLY A 33 8.47 1.93 15.28
C GLY A 33 7.00 1.49 15.14
N VAL A 34 6.16 2.30 14.48
CA VAL A 34 4.76 1.99 14.21
C VAL A 34 4.66 0.88 13.17
N LEU A 35 5.50 0.95 12.12
CA LEU A 35 5.68 -0.12 11.16
C LEU A 35 6.91 -0.96 11.52
N ASN A 36 6.65 -2.24 11.77
CA ASN A 36 7.65 -3.31 11.87
C ASN A 36 7.40 -4.35 10.77
N SER A 37 8.28 -5.33 10.63
CA SER A 37 8.20 -6.34 9.54
C SER A 37 6.84 -7.03 9.43
N LEU A 38 6.17 -7.32 10.56
CA LEU A 38 4.83 -7.93 10.55
C LEU A 38 3.73 -6.92 10.19
N ALA A 39 3.73 -5.75 10.85
CA ALA A 39 2.76 -4.70 10.60
C ALA A 39 2.80 -4.20 9.15
N PHE A 40 3.97 -4.21 8.53
CA PHE A 40 4.15 -3.92 7.11
C PHE A 40 3.40 -4.91 6.22
N VAL A 41 3.53 -6.21 6.47
CA VAL A 41 2.79 -7.23 5.72
C VAL A 41 1.27 -7.07 5.91
N GLU A 42 0.81 -6.79 7.13
CA GLU A 42 -0.60 -6.54 7.40
C GLU A 42 -1.12 -5.28 6.69
N LEU A 43 -0.33 -4.21 6.65
CA LEU A 43 -0.65 -2.98 5.93
C LEU A 43 -0.82 -3.26 4.43
N VAL A 44 0.13 -3.95 3.81
CA VAL A 44 0.08 -4.30 2.37
C VAL A 44 -1.19 -5.10 2.08
N LEU A 45 -1.47 -6.14 2.86
CA LEU A 45 -2.68 -6.96 2.71
C LEU A 45 -3.97 -6.18 2.91
N HIS A 46 -3.98 -5.23 3.85
CA HIS A 46 -5.14 -4.37 4.08
C HIS A 46 -5.36 -3.45 2.88
N VAL A 47 -4.31 -2.81 2.38
CA VAL A 47 -4.35 -1.91 1.23
C VAL A 47 -4.81 -2.64 -0.03
N GLU A 48 -4.27 -3.83 -0.32
CA GLU A 48 -4.71 -4.64 -1.46
C GLU A 48 -6.21 -4.96 -1.41
N LYS A 49 -6.71 -5.34 -0.23
CA LYS A 49 -8.13 -5.66 -0.03
C LYS A 49 -9.04 -4.44 -0.06
N GLU A 50 -8.64 -3.35 0.59
CA GLU A 50 -9.45 -2.14 0.74
C GLU A 50 -9.56 -1.36 -0.58
N PHE A 51 -8.48 -1.34 -1.37
CA PHE A 51 -8.44 -0.62 -2.64
C PHE A 51 -8.63 -1.53 -3.86
N GLY A 52 -8.66 -2.85 -3.68
CA GLY A 52 -8.85 -3.81 -4.77
C GLY A 52 -7.66 -3.86 -5.73
N VAL A 53 -6.47 -3.54 -5.24
CA VAL A 53 -5.22 -3.51 -6.01
C VAL A 53 -4.35 -4.71 -5.67
N LYS A 54 -3.42 -5.04 -6.56
CA LYS A 54 -2.37 -6.02 -6.28
C LYS A 54 -1.03 -5.32 -6.18
N ILE A 55 -0.28 -5.62 -5.12
CA ILE A 55 1.04 -5.06 -4.88
C ILE A 55 2.03 -6.22 -5.00
N THR A 56 2.85 -6.20 -6.05
CA THR A 56 3.89 -7.22 -6.22
C THR A 56 5.10 -6.89 -5.35
N LEU A 57 5.90 -7.91 -5.02
CA LEU A 57 7.13 -7.72 -4.24
C LEU A 57 8.14 -6.79 -4.94
N GLU A 58 8.09 -6.72 -6.26
CA GLU A 58 8.95 -5.84 -7.07
C GLU A 58 8.53 -4.38 -6.98
N GLN A 59 7.24 -4.11 -6.72
CA GLN A 59 6.69 -2.78 -6.49
C GLN A 59 6.78 -2.34 -5.03
N VAL A 60 6.98 -3.30 -4.12
CA VAL A 60 6.99 -3.05 -2.67
C VAL A 60 8.36 -2.48 -2.25
N GLU A 61 8.55 -1.18 -2.50
CA GLU A 61 9.72 -0.46 -2.01
C GLU A 61 9.45 0.10 -0.62
N ILE A 62 10.33 -0.20 0.35
CA ILE A 62 10.21 0.29 1.74
C ILE A 62 10.04 1.82 1.79
N ASP A 63 10.67 2.55 0.86
CA ASP A 63 10.59 4.00 0.79
C ASP A 63 9.16 4.49 0.50
N SER A 64 8.41 3.79 -0.36
CA SER A 64 7.01 4.08 -0.70
C SER A 64 6.05 3.84 0.47
N PHE A 65 6.44 3.02 1.44
CA PHE A 65 5.64 2.69 2.62
C PHE A 65 6.14 3.38 3.90
N ARG A 66 7.12 4.28 3.77
CA ARG A 66 7.77 4.91 4.90
C ARG A 66 6.87 5.91 5.63
N SER A 67 5.91 6.49 4.93
CA SER A 67 4.94 7.45 5.48
C SER A 67 3.56 7.27 4.83
N VAL A 68 2.50 7.66 5.53
CA VAL A 68 1.11 7.60 5.01
C VAL A 68 0.94 8.40 3.72
N GLU A 69 1.66 9.51 3.59
CA GLU A 69 1.68 10.31 2.36
C GLU A 69 2.19 9.51 1.16
N ARG A 70 3.30 8.80 1.33
CA ARG A 70 3.93 8.03 0.26
C ARG A 70 3.08 6.83 -0.13
N ILE A 71 2.47 6.17 0.84
CA ILE A 71 1.53 5.07 0.58
C ILE A 71 0.34 5.60 -0.24
N ALA A 72 -0.20 6.75 0.15
CA ALA A 72 -1.30 7.37 -0.60
C ALA A 72 -0.86 7.82 -2.00
N ALA A 73 0.37 8.29 -2.17
CA ALA A 73 0.91 8.63 -3.49
C ALA A 73 1.08 7.38 -4.36
N PHE A 74 1.64 6.29 -3.81
CA PHE A 74 1.79 5.01 -4.48
C PHE A 74 0.46 4.43 -4.98
N LEU A 75 -0.61 4.55 -4.18
CA LEU A 75 -1.93 4.05 -4.56
C LEU A 75 -2.68 4.91 -5.57
N LEU A 76 -2.32 6.19 -5.65
CA LEU A 76 -2.92 7.11 -6.63
C LEU A 76 -2.13 7.18 -7.94
N ASP A 77 -0.90 6.67 -7.93
CA ASP A 77 -0.10 6.53 -9.14
C ASP A 77 -0.58 5.29 -9.91
N ASP A 78 -1.08 5.52 -11.11
CA ASP A 78 -1.69 4.52 -12.00
C ASP A 78 -0.72 3.36 -12.35
N GLY A 79 0.60 3.56 -12.17
CA GLY A 79 1.63 2.54 -12.42
C GLY A 79 2.14 1.78 -11.18
N GLY A 80 1.74 2.20 -9.97
CA GLY A 80 2.29 1.66 -8.72
C GLY A 80 1.66 0.34 -8.27
N ALA A 81 0.35 0.18 -8.45
CA ALA A 81 -0.39 -1.01 -8.04
C ALA A 81 -1.21 -1.54 -9.21
N THR A 82 -0.96 -2.78 -9.61
CA THR A 82 -1.63 -3.34 -10.80
C THR A 82 -3.10 -3.60 -10.45
N PRO A 83 -4.06 -3.11 -11.24
CA PRO A 83 -5.46 -3.45 -11.06
C PRO A 83 -5.62 -4.97 -11.14
N LEU A 84 -6.39 -5.56 -10.21
CA LEU A 84 -6.60 -7.01 -10.15
C LEU A 84 -7.13 -7.61 -11.48
N ALA A 85 -7.67 -6.78 -12.38
CA ALA A 85 -8.22 -7.15 -13.68
C ALA A 85 -7.18 -7.34 -14.80
N GLU A 86 -5.94 -6.84 -14.67
CA GLU A 86 -4.92 -6.91 -15.74
C GLU A 86 -4.00 -8.13 -15.66
N SER A 87 -4.14 -8.96 -14.61
CA SER A 87 -3.40 -10.22 -14.48
C SER A 87 -4.10 -11.39 -15.20
N ALA A 88 -4.46 -11.22 -16.48
CA ALA A 88 -4.69 -12.34 -17.37
C ALA A 88 -3.40 -12.57 -18.17
N PRO A 89 -2.75 -13.74 -18.05
CA PRO A 89 -1.59 -14.04 -18.89
C PRO A 89 -2.06 -14.12 -20.34
N THR A 90 -1.46 -13.28 -21.19
CA THR A 90 -1.41 -13.51 -22.63
C THR A 90 -0.94 -14.94 -22.86
N ALA A 91 -1.84 -15.77 -23.39
CA ALA A 91 -1.48 -17.04 -23.96
C ALA A 91 -0.50 -16.80 -25.12
N VAL A 92 0.76 -17.20 -24.96
CA VAL A 92 1.61 -17.53 -26.09
C VAL A 92 1.82 -19.04 -26.11
N ALA A 93 0.79 -19.72 -26.62
CA ALA A 93 0.97 -21.01 -27.25
C ALA A 93 1.48 -20.75 -28.68
N ARG A 94 2.75 -21.07 -28.94
CA ARG A 94 3.28 -21.67 -30.20
C ARG A 94 4.79 -21.54 -30.19
N GLU A 95 5.48 -22.67 -30.07
CA GLU A 95 6.71 -22.90 -30.81
C GLU A 95 6.56 -24.26 -31.54
N PRO A 96 7.03 -24.37 -32.80
CA PRO A 96 6.60 -25.36 -33.80
C PRO A 96 7.12 -26.78 -33.58
#